data_AF-A0A2J7Z9S8-F1
#
_entry.id   AF-A0A2J7Z9S8-F1
#
_cell.length_a   1.000
_cell.length_b   1.000
_cell.length_c   1.000
_cell.angle_alpha   90.00
_cell.angle_beta   90.00
_cell.angle_gamma   90.00
#
_symmetry.space_group_name_H-M   'P 1'
#
loop_
_entity.id
_entity.type
_entity.pdbx_description
1 polymer ?
#
loop_
_entity_poly.entity_id
_entity_poly.type
_entity_poly.pdbx_seq_one_letter_code
_entity_poly.pdbx_strand_id
1 'polypeptide(L)'
;MTTRTLRGASHSPAMTAEGEQLVAEIERFLATRPARRPAVPAPAPARVSGSDIELPPVDELIAQAGIVTGPAPRTKKPPKTNDRELPGGLWRMLPDWALTARRGRRREVTVTEHLQLTALVIQRYGWCGRGLRSRSGRRCILGAQAVLYRLGYGSQDTAMAAGRVMDRILAGRGIRAHYWEWNDHPGRDEADVLHLLREAIDTAGAGR
;
A
#
# COMPACT_ATOMS: atom_id res chain seq x y z
N MET A 1 -31.57 16.34 39.04
CA MET A 1 -30.85 16.48 37.77
C MET A 1 -29.39 16.16 38.01
N THR A 2 -28.91 15.00 37.56
CA THR A 2 -27.55 14.50 37.83
C THR A 2 -26.74 14.60 36.55
N THR A 3 -25.77 15.51 36.52
CA THR A 3 -24.81 15.69 35.42
C THR A 3 -23.81 14.54 35.43
N ARG A 4 -23.95 13.62 34.45
CA ARG A 4 -22.98 12.55 34.22
C ARG A 4 -21.79 13.10 33.45
N THR A 5 -20.73 13.46 34.15
CA THR A 5 -19.43 13.82 33.58
C THR A 5 -18.90 12.61 32.80
N LEU A 6 -18.82 12.72 31.47
CA LEU A 6 -18.18 11.74 30.61
C LEU A 6 -16.68 11.77 30.90
N ARG A 7 -16.23 10.83 31.75
CA ARG A 7 -14.83 10.55 32.01
C ARG A 7 -14.16 10.16 30.70
N GLY A 8 -13.21 10.99 30.23
CA GLY A 8 -12.46 10.76 29.00
C GLY A 8 -11.82 9.37 29.01
N ALA A 9 -11.99 8.63 27.90
CA ALA A 9 -11.42 7.32 27.73
C ALA A 9 -9.90 7.38 27.89
N SER A 10 -9.41 6.90 29.03
CA SER A 10 -7.99 6.75 29.32
C SER A 10 -7.44 5.68 28.37
N HIS A 11 -6.58 6.09 27.44
CA HIS A 11 -5.93 5.15 26.52
C HIS A 11 -4.91 4.32 27.31
N SER A 12 -4.90 3.00 27.13
CA SER A 12 -3.93 2.14 27.82
C SER A 12 -2.49 2.42 27.34
N PRO A 13 -1.47 2.36 28.20
CA PRO A 13 -0.08 2.68 27.86
C PRO A 13 0.52 1.76 26.77
N ALA A 14 0.09 0.50 26.71
CA ALA A 14 0.49 -0.41 25.61
C ALA A 14 -0.01 0.09 24.25
N MET A 15 -1.20 0.69 24.21
CA MET A 15 -1.77 1.31 23.02
C MET A 15 -1.18 2.69 22.73
N THR A 16 -0.36 3.28 23.58
CA THR A 16 0.40 4.47 23.18
C THR A 16 1.72 4.06 22.53
N ALA A 17 2.42 3.11 23.14
CA ALA A 17 3.72 2.62 22.66
C ALA A 17 3.67 1.99 21.25
N GLU A 18 2.68 1.14 20.96
CA GLU A 18 2.57 0.48 19.64
C GLU A 18 2.28 1.44 18.49
N GLY A 19 1.52 2.52 18.74
CA GLY A 19 1.21 3.55 17.76
C GLY A 19 2.39 4.46 17.49
N GLU A 20 3.10 4.81 18.55
CA GLU A 20 4.42 5.46 18.46
C GLU A 20 5.40 4.62 17.65
N GLN A 21 5.36 3.29 17.79
CA GLN A 21 6.21 2.40 17.01
C GLN A 21 5.89 2.43 15.52
N LEU A 22 4.62 2.36 15.11
CA LEU A 22 4.23 2.48 13.69
C LEU A 22 4.65 3.84 13.13
N VAL A 23 4.37 4.93 13.85
CA VAL A 23 4.76 6.28 13.43
C VAL A 23 6.28 6.38 13.31
N ALA A 24 7.03 5.90 14.29
CA ALA A 24 8.50 5.89 14.25
C ALA A 24 9.05 5.05 13.09
N GLU A 25 8.40 3.94 12.75
CA GLU A 25 8.77 3.10 11.60
C GLU A 25 8.50 3.80 10.27
N ILE A 26 7.33 4.45 10.12
CA ILE A 26 7.00 5.28 8.96
C ILE A 26 8.00 6.43 8.82
N GLU A 27 8.28 7.13 9.91
CA GLU A 27 9.23 8.24 9.92
C GLU A 27 10.65 7.79 9.60
N ARG A 28 11.10 6.66 10.15
CA ARG A 28 12.40 6.06 9.81
C ARG A 28 12.45 5.68 8.34
N PHE A 29 11.39 5.04 7.83
CA PHE A 29 11.29 4.69 6.41
C PHE A 29 11.39 5.93 5.52
N LEU A 30 10.64 6.99 5.84
CA LEU A 30 10.70 8.26 5.10
C LEU A 30 12.05 8.96 5.23
N ALA A 31 12.75 8.84 6.37
CA ALA A 31 14.08 9.41 6.57
C ALA A 31 15.19 8.70 5.78
N THR A 32 15.02 7.39 5.50
CA THR A 32 15.97 6.64 4.66
C THR A 32 15.88 6.96 3.17
N ARG A 33 14.89 7.78 2.76
CA ARG A 33 14.74 8.16 1.36
C ARG A 33 15.66 9.34 1.03
N PRO A 34 16.25 9.36 -0.17
CA PRO A 34 16.96 10.54 -0.63
C PRO A 34 16.04 11.76 -0.50
N ALA A 35 16.56 12.82 0.12
CA ALA A 35 15.81 14.04 0.35
C ALA A 35 15.20 14.52 -0.98
N ARG A 36 13.92 14.90 -0.93
CA ARG A 36 13.18 15.46 -2.05
C ARG A 36 14.04 16.53 -2.73
N ARG A 37 14.48 16.29 -3.96
CA ARG A 37 15.02 17.37 -4.79
C ARG A 37 13.86 18.37 -4.96
N PRO A 38 14.03 19.66 -4.64
CA PRO A 38 12.99 20.64 -4.89
C PRO A 38 12.61 20.54 -6.37
N ALA A 39 11.30 20.54 -6.64
CA ALA A 39 10.79 20.48 -8.01
C ALA A 39 11.30 21.72 -8.76
N VAL A 40 12.33 21.53 -9.58
CA VAL A 40 12.66 22.49 -10.64
C VAL A 40 11.50 22.41 -11.64
N PRO A 41 10.92 23.53 -12.09
CA PRO A 41 9.91 23.48 -13.14
C PRO A 41 10.48 22.72 -14.34
N ALA A 42 9.79 21.64 -14.72
CA ALA A 42 10.22 20.82 -15.84
C ALA A 42 10.30 21.69 -17.10
N PRO A 43 11.42 21.67 -17.85
CA PRO A 43 11.40 22.20 -19.21
C PRO A 43 10.40 21.37 -20.03
N ALA A 44 9.66 22.06 -20.90
CA ALA A 44 8.66 21.45 -21.78
C ALA A 44 9.25 20.22 -22.51
N PRO A 45 8.49 19.13 -22.69
CA PRO A 45 9.02 17.93 -23.32
C PRO A 45 9.43 18.23 -24.76
N ALA A 46 10.73 18.10 -25.03
CA ALA A 46 11.21 18.00 -26.40
C ALA A 46 10.59 16.74 -27.02
N ARG A 47 9.90 16.91 -28.16
CA ARG A 47 9.38 15.79 -28.95
C ARG A 47 10.55 14.91 -29.38
N VAL A 48 10.63 13.69 -28.86
CA VAL A 48 11.46 12.63 -29.46
C VAL A 48 10.67 12.08 -30.65
N SER A 49 11.22 12.24 -31.85
CA SER A 49 10.68 11.63 -33.07
C SER A 49 10.89 10.12 -32.98
N GLY A 50 9.80 9.35 -32.99
CA GLY A 50 9.78 7.91 -32.70
C GLY A 50 10.24 7.00 -33.83
N SER A 51 11.27 7.37 -34.60
CA SER A 51 11.70 6.59 -35.78
C SER A 51 12.87 5.64 -35.55
N ASP A 52 13.55 5.64 -34.40
CA ASP A 52 14.83 4.90 -34.24
C ASP A 52 14.83 3.85 -33.10
N ILE A 53 13.67 3.31 -32.72
CA ILE A 53 13.63 2.13 -31.84
C ILE A 53 13.48 0.88 -32.70
N GLU A 54 14.60 0.30 -33.10
CA GLU A 54 14.62 -1.05 -33.67
C GLU A 54 14.51 -2.06 -32.51
N LEU A 55 13.34 -2.67 -32.37
CA LEU A 55 13.14 -3.77 -31.42
C LEU A 55 13.74 -5.06 -32.01
N PRO A 56 14.50 -5.85 -31.22
CA PRO A 56 14.91 -7.17 -31.65
C PRO A 56 13.68 -8.06 -31.92
N PRO A 57 13.79 -9.06 -32.81
CA PRO A 57 12.69 -9.97 -33.12
C PRO A 57 12.17 -10.65 -31.85
N VAL A 58 10.85 -10.82 -31.80
CA VAL A 58 10.10 -11.31 -30.62
C VAL A 58 10.66 -12.61 -30.05
N ASP A 59 11.16 -13.50 -30.91
CA ASP A 59 11.72 -14.79 -30.52
C ASP A 59 12.98 -14.65 -29.66
N GLU A 60 13.77 -13.60 -29.88
CA GLU A 60 15.02 -13.34 -29.14
C GLU A 60 14.71 -12.79 -27.74
N LEU A 61 13.66 -11.97 -27.61
CA LEU A 61 13.15 -11.48 -26.33
C LEU A 61 12.59 -12.61 -25.46
N ILE A 62 11.92 -13.59 -26.08
CA ILE A 62 11.38 -14.76 -25.38
C ILE A 62 12.52 -15.66 -24.88
N ALA A 63 13.56 -15.86 -25.70
CA ALA A 63 14.73 -16.64 -25.33
C ALA A 63 15.53 -16.01 -24.18
N GLN A 64 15.73 -14.69 -24.21
CA GLN A 64 16.43 -13.95 -23.16
C GLN A 64 15.67 -13.92 -21.83
N ALA A 65 14.34 -13.95 -21.87
CA ALA A 65 13.50 -13.95 -20.67
C ALA A 65 13.37 -15.33 -20.00
N GLY A 66 13.86 -16.40 -20.63
CA GLY A 66 13.82 -17.76 -20.06
C GLY A 66 12.39 -18.26 -19.74
N ILE A 67 11.37 -17.73 -20.44
CA ILE A 67 9.97 -18.03 -20.15
C ILE A 67 9.63 -19.41 -20.70
N VAL A 68 9.55 -20.40 -19.82
CA VAL A 68 8.95 -21.70 -20.13
C VAL A 68 7.44 -21.57 -20.00
N THR A 69 6.72 -21.51 -21.11
CA THR A 69 5.25 -21.54 -21.13
C THR A 69 4.75 -22.98 -21.00
N GLY A 70 4.63 -23.45 -19.76
CA GLY A 70 3.90 -24.67 -19.41
C GLY A 70 2.50 -24.36 -18.87
N PRO A 71 1.56 -25.32 -18.88
CA PRO A 71 0.28 -25.17 -18.20
C PRO A 71 0.49 -24.87 -16.70
N ALA A 72 -0.24 -23.89 -16.19
CA ALA A 72 -0.13 -23.42 -14.81
C ALA A 72 -0.24 -24.59 -13.81
N PRO A 73 0.70 -24.76 -12.86
CA PRO A 73 0.57 -25.75 -11.81
C PRO A 73 -0.70 -25.45 -10.99
N ARG A 74 -1.62 -26.43 -10.89
CA ARG A 74 -2.72 -26.38 -9.93
C ARG A 74 -2.12 -26.48 -8.53
N THR A 75 -1.90 -25.35 -7.87
CA THR A 75 -1.37 -25.35 -6.52
C THR A 75 -2.46 -25.71 -5.51
N LYS A 76 -2.06 -26.58 -4.59
CA LYS A 76 -2.85 -27.07 -3.46
C LYS A 76 -3.31 -25.90 -2.60
N LYS A 77 -4.46 -26.09 -1.94
CA LYS A 77 -5.04 -25.23 -0.89
C LYS A 77 -3.93 -24.51 -0.10
N PRO A 78 -3.97 -23.17 0.04
CA PRO A 78 -2.88 -22.44 0.66
C PRO A 78 -2.62 -23.00 2.06
N PRO A 79 -1.35 -23.15 2.47
CA PRO A 79 -1.03 -23.55 3.83
C PRO A 79 -1.71 -22.57 4.79
N LYS A 80 -2.30 -23.07 5.88
CA LYS A 80 -2.67 -22.21 7.00
C LYS A 80 -1.42 -21.44 7.37
N THR A 81 -1.40 -20.13 7.13
CA THR A 81 -0.28 -19.29 7.54
C THR A 81 -0.17 -19.44 9.04
N ASN A 82 0.91 -20.09 9.47
CA ASN A 82 1.23 -20.28 10.87
C ASN A 82 1.22 -18.91 11.55
N ASP A 83 0.74 -18.89 12.79
CA ASP A 83 0.70 -17.78 13.74
C ASP A 83 2.10 -17.20 13.99
N ARG A 84 2.70 -16.60 12.97
CA ARG A 84 3.77 -15.62 13.17
C ARG A 84 3.07 -14.51 13.92
N GLU A 85 3.43 -14.32 15.20
CA GLU A 85 2.89 -13.24 16.01
C GLU A 85 2.96 -11.94 15.19
N LEU A 86 1.81 -11.57 14.63
CA LEU A 86 1.70 -10.37 13.83
C LEU A 86 2.03 -9.24 14.78
N PRO A 87 3.01 -8.38 14.50
CA PRO A 87 3.36 -7.37 15.48
C PRO A 87 2.18 -6.37 15.62
N GLY A 88 2.07 -5.63 16.73
CA GLY A 88 1.09 -4.53 16.91
C GLY A 88 -0.27 -4.95 17.49
N GLY A 89 -0.24 -5.50 18.71
CA GLY A 89 -1.35 -6.06 19.48
C GLY A 89 -2.68 -5.31 19.43
N LEU A 90 -3.01 -4.48 20.42
CA LEU A 90 -4.31 -3.81 20.48
C LEU A 90 -4.49 -2.74 19.39
N TRP A 91 -3.40 -2.26 18.76
CA TRP A 91 -3.48 -1.29 17.66
C TRP A 91 -4.24 -1.78 16.44
N ARG A 92 -4.15 -3.08 16.19
CA ARG A 92 -4.94 -3.77 15.16
C ARG A 92 -6.44 -3.52 15.34
N MET A 93 -6.90 -3.37 16.58
CA MET A 93 -8.31 -3.21 16.95
C MET A 93 -8.76 -1.76 17.08
N LEU A 94 -7.85 -0.79 17.02
CA LEU A 94 -8.18 0.61 17.29
C LEU A 94 -9.21 1.16 16.31
N PRO A 95 -10.30 1.75 16.81
CA PRO A 95 -11.28 2.42 15.96
C PRO A 95 -10.68 3.67 15.30
N ASP A 96 -11.27 4.06 14.17
CA ASP A 96 -10.74 5.10 13.29
C ASP A 96 -10.60 6.49 13.95
N TRP A 97 -11.39 6.79 14.98
CA TRP A 97 -11.28 8.04 15.74
C TRP A 97 -9.98 8.12 16.55
N ALA A 98 -9.46 6.99 17.02
CA ALA A 98 -8.24 6.96 17.82
C ALA A 98 -6.96 7.11 16.96
N LEU A 99 -7.03 6.70 15.69
CA LEU A 99 -6.02 7.07 14.68
C LEU A 99 -6.02 8.59 14.45
N THR A 100 -7.20 9.18 14.34
CA THR A 100 -7.38 10.62 14.13
C THR A 100 -6.89 11.44 15.34
N ALA A 101 -7.10 10.94 16.57
CA ALA A 101 -6.61 11.60 17.78
C ALA A 101 -5.09 11.66 17.90
N ARG A 102 -4.37 10.81 17.16
CA ARG A 102 -2.89 10.80 17.07
C ARG A 102 -2.36 11.44 15.80
N ARG A 103 -3.22 12.11 15.05
CA ARG A 103 -2.82 12.84 13.85
C ARG A 103 -1.84 13.93 14.24
N GLY A 104 -0.60 13.80 13.76
CA GLY A 104 0.38 14.88 13.79
C GLY A 104 0.06 15.97 12.76
N ARG A 105 1.02 16.87 12.50
CA ARG A 105 0.94 17.76 11.33
C ARG A 105 0.82 16.89 10.06
N ARG A 106 -0.07 17.28 9.12
CA ARG A 106 -0.14 16.57 7.82
C ARG A 106 1.23 16.61 7.17
N ARG A 107 1.73 15.44 6.80
CA ARG A 107 2.94 15.28 6.01
C ARG A 107 2.53 14.97 4.58
N GLU A 108 2.94 15.83 3.65
CA GLU A 108 2.83 15.52 2.23
C GLU A 108 3.73 14.33 1.92
N VAL A 109 3.17 13.35 1.21
CA VAL A 109 3.89 12.21 0.66
C VAL A 109 3.52 12.08 -0.81
N THR A 110 4.48 11.67 -1.62
CA THR A 110 4.27 11.35 -3.04
C THR A 110 3.41 10.09 -3.20
N VAL A 111 2.91 9.86 -4.40
CA VAL A 111 2.15 8.63 -4.73
C VAL A 111 3.00 7.38 -4.48
N THR A 112 4.27 7.38 -4.89
CA THR A 112 5.19 6.26 -4.66
C THR A 112 5.40 6.00 -3.16
N GLU A 113 5.65 7.06 -2.37
CA GLU A 113 5.79 6.92 -0.92
C GLU A 113 4.52 6.39 -0.28
N HIS A 114 3.34 6.87 -0.69
CA HIS A 114 2.07 6.38 -0.18
C HIS A 114 1.87 4.89 -0.47
N LEU A 115 2.24 4.41 -1.67
CA LEU A 115 2.19 2.99 -2.03
C LEU A 115 3.18 2.14 -1.20
N GLN A 116 4.39 2.64 -0.95
CA GLN A 116 5.36 1.95 -0.08
C GLN A 116 4.90 1.90 1.37
N LEU A 117 4.36 2.99 1.90
CA LEU A 117 3.79 3.02 3.24
C LEU A 117 2.57 2.08 3.33
N THR A 118 1.79 1.98 2.25
CA THR A 118 0.65 1.03 2.18
C THR A 118 1.15 -0.41 2.28
N ALA A 119 2.22 -0.76 1.55
CA ALA A 119 2.85 -2.07 1.63
C ALA A 119 3.43 -2.35 3.02
N LEU A 120 4.08 -1.36 3.66
CA LEU A 120 4.61 -1.45 5.01
C LEU A 120 3.49 -1.75 6.02
N VAL A 121 2.37 -1.02 5.96
CA VAL A 121 1.21 -1.25 6.83
C VAL A 121 0.64 -2.66 6.67
N ILE A 122 0.55 -3.17 5.43
CA ILE A 122 0.08 -4.55 5.17
C ILE A 122 1.05 -5.57 5.75
N GLN A 123 2.36 -5.45 5.49
CA GLN A 123 3.37 -6.36 6.05
C GLN A 123 3.37 -6.35 7.58
N ARG A 124 3.12 -5.18 8.17
CA ARG A 124 3.14 -4.97 9.62
C ARG A 124 1.93 -5.57 10.33
N TYR A 125 0.74 -5.51 9.72
CA TYR A 125 -0.52 -5.94 10.34
C TYR A 125 -1.12 -7.21 9.73
N GLY A 126 -0.55 -7.71 8.64
CA GLY A 126 -1.09 -8.77 7.81
C GLY A 126 -2.22 -8.31 6.90
N TRP A 127 -2.51 -9.13 5.90
CA TRP A 127 -3.53 -8.86 4.89
C TRP A 127 -4.90 -9.50 5.17
N CYS A 128 -5.97 -8.83 4.73
CA CYS A 128 -7.30 -9.44 4.58
C CYS A 128 -7.99 -9.04 3.27
N GLY A 129 -8.64 -10.01 2.63
CA GLY A 129 -9.38 -9.81 1.38
C GLY A 129 -10.86 -9.45 1.53
N ARG A 130 -11.33 -9.01 2.70
CA ARG A 130 -12.69 -8.46 2.82
C ARG A 130 -12.75 -7.39 3.91
N GLY A 131 -13.29 -6.23 3.54
CA GLY A 131 -13.47 -5.11 4.44
C GLY A 131 -12.16 -4.37 4.76
N LEU A 132 -12.29 -3.13 5.23
CA LEU A 132 -11.14 -2.27 5.58
C LEU A 132 -10.26 -2.85 6.69
N ARG A 133 -10.82 -3.77 7.47
CA ARG A 133 -10.16 -4.40 8.60
C ARG A 133 -10.83 -5.72 8.98
N SER A 134 -10.03 -6.74 9.26
CA SER A 134 -10.51 -7.96 9.92
C SER A 134 -10.68 -7.79 11.44
N ARG A 135 -11.36 -8.74 12.09
CA ARG A 135 -11.43 -8.79 13.57
C ARG A 135 -10.07 -8.95 14.24
N SER A 136 -9.03 -9.42 13.54
CA SER A 136 -7.66 -9.50 14.07
C SER A 136 -6.80 -8.29 13.69
N GLY A 137 -7.39 -7.29 13.02
CA GLY A 137 -6.78 -6.03 12.59
C GLY A 137 -5.87 -6.05 11.37
N ARG A 138 -5.81 -7.17 10.66
CA ARG A 138 -5.30 -7.23 9.27
C ARG A 138 -6.03 -6.24 8.38
N ARG A 139 -5.36 -5.73 7.35
CA ARG A 139 -5.85 -4.65 6.47
C ARG A 139 -5.90 -5.10 5.01
N CYS A 140 -6.93 -4.69 4.30
CA CYS A 140 -6.89 -4.65 2.83
C CYS A 140 -6.10 -3.42 2.35
N ILE A 141 -5.85 -3.30 1.04
CA ILE A 141 -5.15 -2.13 0.46
C ILE A 141 -5.85 -0.81 0.85
N LEU A 142 -7.16 -0.71 0.61
CA LEU A 142 -7.94 0.50 0.94
C LEU A 142 -7.91 0.80 2.45
N GLY A 143 -7.97 -0.24 3.29
CA GLY A 143 -7.87 -0.12 4.73
C GLY A 143 -6.51 0.39 5.21
N ALA A 144 -5.42 -0.06 4.58
CA ALA A 144 -4.07 0.42 4.84
C ALA A 144 -3.89 1.89 4.41
N GLN A 145 -4.40 2.28 3.24
CA GLN A 145 -4.42 3.68 2.81
C GLN A 145 -5.22 4.58 3.77
N ALA A 146 -6.35 4.09 4.29
CA ALA A 146 -7.15 4.82 5.27
C ALA A 146 -6.41 5.05 6.60
N VAL A 147 -5.57 4.10 7.04
CA VAL A 147 -4.68 4.27 8.21
C VAL A 147 -3.71 5.42 7.97
N LEU A 148 -3.02 5.44 6.83
CA LEU A 148 -2.07 6.50 6.48
C LEU A 148 -2.72 7.88 6.43
N TYR A 149 -3.88 7.98 5.78
CA TYR A 149 -4.64 9.22 5.70
C TYR A 149 -5.00 9.78 7.10
N ARG A 150 -5.41 8.91 8.02
CA ARG A 150 -5.81 9.30 9.39
C ARG A 150 -4.63 9.71 10.25
N LEU A 151 -3.49 9.03 10.09
CA LEU A 151 -2.24 9.42 10.75
C LEU A 151 -1.65 10.72 10.18
N GLY A 152 -2.13 11.17 9.02
CA GLY A 152 -1.73 12.42 8.39
C GLY A 152 -0.67 12.27 7.30
N TYR A 153 -0.38 11.04 6.85
CA TYR A 153 0.54 10.76 5.75
C TYR A 153 -0.20 10.78 4.40
N GLY A 154 -0.09 11.92 3.72
CA GLY A 154 -0.77 12.17 2.45
C GLY A 154 -2.20 12.71 2.60
N SER A 155 -2.83 12.95 1.45
CA SER A 155 -4.21 13.39 1.34
C SER A 155 -5.09 12.29 0.73
N GLN A 156 -6.40 12.54 0.70
CA GLN A 156 -7.32 11.70 -0.06
C GLN A 156 -6.93 11.65 -1.55
N ASP A 157 -6.47 12.77 -2.11
CA ASP A 157 -6.01 12.83 -3.50
C ASP A 157 -4.78 11.94 -3.73
N THR A 158 -3.82 11.91 -2.79
CA THR A 158 -2.67 11.00 -2.86
C THR A 158 -3.13 9.54 -2.84
N ALA A 159 -4.07 9.18 -1.96
CA ALA A 159 -4.61 7.82 -1.88
C ALA A 159 -5.37 7.43 -3.16
N MET A 160 -6.19 8.33 -3.71
CA MET A 160 -6.89 8.10 -4.98
C MET A 160 -5.92 7.98 -6.15
N ALA A 161 -4.87 8.82 -6.20
CA ALA A 161 -3.84 8.72 -7.23
C ALA A 161 -3.09 7.39 -7.16
N ALA A 162 -2.75 6.91 -5.96
CA ALA A 162 -2.18 5.58 -5.74
C ALA A 162 -3.13 4.46 -6.22
N GLY A 163 -4.43 4.57 -5.92
CA GLY A 163 -5.46 3.67 -6.43
C GLY A 163 -5.49 3.61 -7.95
N ARG A 164 -5.45 4.77 -8.63
CA ARG A 164 -5.44 4.85 -10.10
C ARG A 164 -4.20 4.20 -10.73
N VAL A 165 -3.05 4.22 -10.06
CA VAL A 165 -1.85 3.51 -10.56
C VAL A 165 -2.10 2.00 -10.56
N MET A 166 -2.64 1.46 -9.47
CA MET A 166 -2.97 0.03 -9.36
C MET A 166 -4.06 -0.38 -10.36
N ASP A 167 -5.12 0.44 -10.51
CA ASP A 167 -6.18 0.21 -11.51
C ASP A 167 -5.61 0.15 -12.93
N ARG A 168 -4.66 1.02 -13.28
CA ARG A 168 -4.01 1.02 -14.60
C ARG A 168 -3.21 -0.25 -14.84
N ILE A 169 -2.47 -0.71 -13.83
CA ILE A 169 -1.73 -1.98 -13.90
C ILE A 169 -2.69 -3.14 -14.12
N LEU A 170 -3.77 -3.22 -13.33
CA LEU A 170 -4.78 -4.26 -13.47
C LEU A 170 -5.45 -4.21 -14.85
N ALA A 171 -5.78 -3.03 -15.35
CA ALA A 171 -6.31 -2.85 -16.70
C ALA A 171 -5.33 -3.33 -17.77
N GLY A 172 -4.02 -3.07 -17.61
CA GLY A 172 -2.96 -3.59 -18.49
C GLY A 172 -2.87 -5.12 -18.50
N ARG A 173 -3.32 -5.78 -17.42
CA ARG A 173 -3.46 -7.24 -17.34
C ARG A 173 -4.80 -7.77 -17.86
N GLY A 174 -5.63 -6.92 -18.46
CA GLY A 174 -6.99 -7.26 -18.91
C GLY A 174 -8.02 -7.41 -17.78
N ILE A 175 -7.68 -7.02 -16.55
CA ILE A 175 -8.57 -7.08 -15.38
C ILE A 175 -9.36 -5.77 -15.30
N ARG A 176 -10.69 -5.86 -15.40
CA ARG A 176 -11.58 -4.68 -15.38
C ARG A 176 -12.04 -4.25 -13.98
N ALA A 177 -11.84 -5.10 -12.98
CA ALA A 177 -12.20 -4.80 -11.60
C ALA A 177 -11.28 -3.72 -11.03
N HIS A 178 -11.82 -2.83 -10.18
CA HIS A 178 -10.99 -1.87 -9.44
C HIS A 178 -10.09 -2.61 -8.45
N TYR A 179 -8.98 -1.99 -8.04
CA TYR A 179 -7.97 -2.62 -7.19
C TYR A 179 -8.55 -3.14 -5.86
N TRP A 180 -9.55 -2.47 -5.30
CA TRP A 180 -10.20 -2.88 -4.06
C TRP A 180 -11.13 -4.09 -4.27
N GLU A 181 -11.81 -4.19 -5.40
CA GLU A 181 -12.58 -5.38 -5.80
C GLU A 181 -11.66 -6.55 -6.12
N TRP A 182 -10.59 -6.28 -6.86
CA TRP A 182 -9.56 -7.26 -7.18
C TRP A 182 -8.91 -7.80 -5.91
N ASN A 183 -8.57 -6.94 -4.94
CA ASN A 183 -8.08 -7.34 -3.62
C ASN A 183 -9.07 -8.27 -2.91
N ASP A 184 -10.36 -7.97 -2.99
CA ASP A 184 -11.39 -8.69 -2.25
C ASP A 184 -11.80 -10.04 -2.88
N HIS A 185 -11.18 -10.38 -4.02
CA HIS A 185 -11.46 -11.63 -4.72
C HIS A 185 -10.99 -12.85 -3.90
N PRO A 186 -11.82 -13.91 -3.76
CA PRO A 186 -11.53 -15.05 -2.87
C PRO A 186 -10.29 -15.87 -3.26
N GLY A 187 -9.82 -15.74 -4.50
CA GLY A 187 -8.60 -16.36 -4.99
C GLY A 187 -7.32 -15.55 -4.75
N ARG A 188 -7.39 -14.47 -3.97
CA ARG A 188 -6.22 -13.62 -3.66
C ARG A 188 -5.57 -14.01 -2.36
N ASP A 189 -4.29 -13.71 -2.28
CA ASP A 189 -3.53 -13.75 -1.05
C ASP A 189 -2.70 -12.47 -0.83
N GLU A 190 -1.96 -12.45 0.28
CA GLU A 190 -1.09 -11.34 0.64
C GLU A 190 0.05 -11.13 -0.36
N ALA A 191 0.56 -12.20 -0.96
CA ALA A 191 1.68 -12.14 -1.89
C ALA A 191 1.25 -11.45 -3.20
N ASP A 192 0.06 -11.79 -3.72
CA ASP A 192 -0.55 -11.12 -4.86
C ASP A 192 -0.64 -9.61 -4.63
N VAL A 193 -1.13 -9.21 -3.46
CA VAL A 193 -1.36 -7.80 -3.10
C VAL A 193 -0.04 -7.05 -2.97
N LEU A 194 0.95 -7.63 -2.30
CA LEU A 194 2.29 -7.03 -2.20
C LEU A 194 2.98 -6.97 -3.56
N HIS A 195 2.72 -7.92 -4.46
CA HIS A 195 3.24 -7.88 -5.83
C HIS A 195 2.62 -6.73 -6.63
N LEU A 196 1.29 -6.56 -6.60
CA LEU A 196 0.62 -5.41 -7.22
C LEU A 196 1.16 -4.08 -6.68
N LEU A 197 1.36 -3.98 -5.36
CA LEU A 197 1.90 -2.77 -4.74
C LEU A 197 3.33 -2.47 -5.21
N ARG A 198 4.20 -3.49 -5.32
CA ARG A 198 5.57 -3.31 -5.84
C ARG A 198 5.57 -2.81 -7.28
N GLU A 199 4.76 -3.40 -8.16
CA GLU A 199 4.65 -2.94 -9.54
C GLU A 199 4.11 -1.50 -9.62
N ALA A 200 3.15 -1.15 -8.76
CA ALA A 200 2.64 0.21 -8.65
C ALA A 200 3.70 1.19 -8.15
N ILE A 201 4.57 0.78 -7.23
CA ILE A 201 5.70 1.56 -6.73
C ILE A 201 6.69 1.85 -7.86
N ASP A 202 7.03 0.83 -8.64
CA ASP A 202 7.98 0.95 -9.75
C ASP A 202 7.40 1.83 -10.86
N THR A 203 6.14 1.59 -11.25
CA THR A 203 5.42 2.41 -12.24
C THR A 203 5.30 3.87 -11.83
N ALA A 204 4.95 4.14 -10.57
CA ALA A 204 4.85 5.51 -10.06
C ALA A 204 6.22 6.18 -9.91
N GLY A 205 7.29 5.39 -9.73
CA GLY A 205 8.66 5.87 -9.61
C GLY A 205 9.31 6.21 -10.95
N ALA A 206 8.96 5.48 -12.01
CA ALA A 206 9.46 5.70 -13.37
C ALA A 206 8.90 6.98 -14.04
N GLY A 207 7.80 7.53 -13.53
CA GLY A 207 7.23 8.80 -14.00
C GLY A 207 7.83 10.05 -13.36
N ARG A 208 9.02 9.96 -12.74
CA ARG A 208 9.74 11.08 -12.11
C ARG A 208 10.95 11.50 -12.91
#